data_AF-A0A962NVD4-F1
#
_entry.id   AF-A0A962NVD4-F1
#
_cell.length_a   1.000
_cell.length_b   1.000
_cell.length_c   1.000
_cell.angle_alpha   90.00
_cell.angle_beta   90.00
_cell.angle_gamma   90.00
#
_symmetry.space_group_name_H-M   'P 1'
#
loop_
_entity.id
_entity.type
_entity.pdbx_description
1 polymer ?
#
loop_
_entity_poly.entity_id
_entity_poly.type
_entity_poly.pdbx_seq_one_letter_code
_entity_poly.pdbx_strand_id
1 'polypeptide(L)'
;EGIPERYTSKGFAKGWRRFLDWNDWMLPEAWSNEHNKLHHYNLGEAADPDQVELNLEWLRDSKLPMPLRYAVVALFAATWKPLYYAPNTLKHLTSTKNNVLGEERDSATLTQLALWNPLNPAARDLWSKCLLPYIFVKFVLIPLAFTPLGPIAVINVWINTLLAEIISNLHAFLVIVPNHVGNDILLFEDVANNKSEFFLRQITGSTNFKTGGDLNDMLHGWLNYQIEHHLWPDLPMSEYQRLQPQVKALCEKYGIPYVQESVWLRLKKTVDVMVGNSSMPRQKSVSKNQRGSNKSTVDSKEIA
;
A
#
# COMPACT_ATOMS: atom_id res chain seq x y z
N GLU A 1 -20.64 -9.52 -19.67
CA GLU A 1 -21.72 -10.38 -19.12
C GLU A 1 -21.21 -11.82 -19.06
N GLY A 2 -21.64 -12.63 -18.09
CA GLY A 2 -21.21 -14.03 -17.95
C GLY A 2 -20.21 -14.35 -16.84
N ILE A 3 -19.73 -13.36 -16.07
CA ILE A 3 -18.94 -13.64 -14.86
C ILE A 3 -19.90 -14.09 -13.75
N PRO A 4 -19.70 -15.28 -13.15
CA PRO A 4 -20.51 -15.74 -12.02
C PRO A 4 -20.56 -14.70 -10.89
N GLU A 5 -21.72 -14.48 -10.28
CA GLU A 5 -21.92 -13.43 -9.27
C GLU A 5 -20.91 -13.50 -8.12
N ARG A 6 -20.50 -14.71 -7.72
CA ARG A 6 -19.48 -14.95 -6.69
C ARG A 6 -18.10 -14.33 -6.99
N TYR A 7 -17.82 -13.98 -8.24
CA TYR A 7 -16.59 -13.30 -8.67
C TYR A 7 -16.82 -11.81 -8.98
N THR A 8 -18.02 -11.30 -8.74
CA THR A 8 -18.35 -9.88 -8.89
C THR A 8 -18.38 -9.20 -7.52
N SER A 9 -18.34 -7.87 -7.51
CA SER A 9 -18.47 -7.07 -6.26
C SER A 9 -19.76 -7.34 -5.47
N LYS A 10 -20.79 -7.89 -6.13
CA LYS A 10 -22.06 -8.27 -5.50
C LYS A 10 -21.96 -9.57 -4.68
N GLY A 11 -21.10 -10.51 -5.08
CA GLY A 11 -21.03 -11.85 -4.46
C GLY A 11 -19.69 -12.19 -3.80
N PHE A 12 -18.58 -11.62 -4.27
CA PHE A 12 -17.24 -11.92 -3.77
C PHE A 12 -17.10 -11.51 -2.30
N ALA A 13 -16.69 -12.46 -1.45
CA ALA A 13 -16.44 -12.26 -0.03
C ALA A 13 -17.61 -11.64 0.76
N LYS A 14 -18.86 -11.84 0.30
CA LYS A 14 -20.07 -11.39 1.01
C LYS A 14 -20.59 -12.42 1.99
N GLY A 15 -21.02 -11.96 3.17
CA GLY A 15 -21.55 -12.83 4.22
C GLY A 15 -20.56 -13.92 4.63
N TRP A 16 -21.02 -15.16 4.71
CA TRP A 16 -20.18 -16.31 5.09
C TRP A 16 -19.06 -16.60 4.08
N ARG A 17 -19.24 -16.23 2.81
CA ARG A 17 -18.22 -16.44 1.77
C ARG A 17 -16.95 -15.66 2.05
N ARG A 18 -16.97 -14.63 2.91
CA ARG A 18 -15.75 -13.97 3.38
C ARG A 18 -14.69 -14.97 3.85
N PHE A 19 -15.07 -16.01 4.59
CA PHE A 19 -14.10 -16.98 5.11
C PHE A 19 -13.54 -17.94 4.05
N LEU A 20 -14.10 -17.95 2.84
CA LEU A 20 -13.57 -18.69 1.69
C LEU A 20 -12.81 -17.78 0.73
N ASP A 21 -13.43 -16.65 0.36
CA ASP A 21 -12.96 -15.75 -0.68
C ASP A 21 -11.94 -14.70 -0.15
N TRP A 22 -12.01 -14.35 1.14
CA TRP A 22 -11.18 -13.32 1.80
C TRP A 22 -10.99 -13.62 3.29
N ASN A 23 -10.36 -14.75 3.61
CA ASN A 23 -9.97 -15.06 4.98
C ASN A 23 -8.65 -14.36 5.29
N ASP A 24 -8.72 -13.06 5.60
CA ASP A 24 -7.59 -12.20 5.97
C ASP A 24 -8.01 -11.32 7.18
N TRP A 25 -7.04 -10.63 7.78
CA TRP A 25 -7.20 -9.75 8.95
C TRP A 25 -8.15 -8.58 8.72
N MET A 26 -8.37 -8.19 7.46
CA MET A 26 -9.11 -6.99 7.09
C MET A 26 -10.48 -7.34 6.49
N LEU A 27 -11.41 -6.39 6.51
CA LEU A 27 -12.67 -6.52 5.78
C LEU A 27 -12.47 -6.21 4.28
N PRO A 28 -13.09 -6.96 3.35
CA PRO A 28 -13.02 -6.65 1.92
C PRO A 28 -13.50 -5.24 1.59
N GLU A 29 -14.57 -4.79 2.24
CA GLU A 29 -15.11 -3.43 2.06
C GLU A 29 -14.24 -2.33 2.68
N ALA A 30 -13.49 -2.66 3.74
CA ALA A 30 -12.55 -1.74 4.37
C ALA A 30 -11.31 -1.56 3.47
N TRP A 31 -10.76 -2.66 2.96
CA TRP A 31 -9.71 -2.65 1.94
C TRP A 31 -10.14 -1.88 0.70
N SER A 32 -11.32 -2.19 0.15
CA SER A 32 -11.87 -1.48 -1.01
C SER A 32 -12.08 0.01 -0.76
N ASN A 33 -12.31 0.44 0.49
CA ASN A 33 -12.43 1.85 0.79
C ASN A 33 -11.06 2.54 0.83
N GLU A 34 -10.12 2.00 1.61
CA GLU A 34 -8.80 2.61 1.77
C GLU A 34 -7.96 2.48 0.50
N HIS A 35 -7.75 1.27 -0.01
CA HIS A 35 -6.87 1.05 -1.14
C HIS A 35 -7.50 1.53 -2.45
N ASN A 36 -8.70 1.05 -2.79
CA ASN A 36 -9.29 1.34 -4.12
C ASN A 36 -9.75 2.80 -4.27
N LYS A 37 -10.17 3.48 -3.20
CA LYS A 37 -10.71 4.84 -3.29
C LYS A 37 -9.80 5.93 -2.74
N LEU A 38 -9.00 5.65 -1.72
CA LEU A 38 -8.09 6.65 -1.14
C LEU A 38 -6.70 6.53 -1.77
N HIS A 39 -6.03 5.39 -1.62
CA HIS A 39 -4.65 5.21 -2.08
C HIS A 39 -4.50 5.46 -3.59
N HIS A 40 -5.32 4.82 -4.43
CA HIS A 40 -5.23 4.99 -5.88
C HIS A 40 -5.50 6.42 -6.37
N TYR A 41 -6.32 7.18 -5.65
CA TYR A 41 -6.72 8.52 -6.08
C TYR A 41 -5.93 9.65 -5.43
N ASN A 42 -5.22 9.34 -4.34
CA ASN A 42 -4.39 10.29 -3.60
C ASN A 42 -2.90 9.92 -3.63
N LEU A 43 -2.46 8.94 -4.44
CA LEU A 43 -1.08 8.43 -4.45
C LEU A 43 -0.04 9.56 -4.34
N GLY A 44 0.83 9.48 -3.33
CA GLY A 44 1.89 10.46 -3.11
C GLY A 44 1.44 11.74 -2.40
N GLU A 45 0.15 11.96 -2.20
CA GLU A 45 -0.40 13.13 -1.50
C GLU A 45 -0.49 12.91 0.01
N ALA A 46 -0.60 13.97 0.80
CA ALA A 46 -0.73 13.87 2.26
C ALA A 46 -1.97 13.05 2.70
N ALA A 47 -2.99 12.96 1.85
CA ALA A 47 -4.23 12.19 2.07
C ALA A 47 -4.12 10.71 1.70
N ASP A 48 -3.01 10.27 1.09
CA ASP A 48 -2.80 8.85 0.81
C ASP A 48 -2.50 8.10 2.11
N PRO A 49 -3.33 7.10 2.47
CA PRO A 49 -3.18 6.34 3.70
C PRO A 49 -1.85 5.59 3.75
N ASP A 50 -1.31 5.14 2.60
CA ASP A 50 -0.10 4.32 2.52
C ASP A 50 1.20 5.15 2.49
N GLN A 51 1.13 6.43 2.83
CA GLN A 51 2.28 7.33 2.88
C GLN A 51 3.22 7.04 4.06
N VAL A 52 4.11 6.08 3.86
CA VAL A 52 4.99 5.52 4.91
C VAL A 52 5.90 6.55 5.56
N GLU A 53 6.48 7.49 4.80
CA GLU A 53 7.35 8.52 5.37
C GLU A 53 6.63 9.34 6.45
N LEU A 54 5.42 9.78 6.12
CA LEU A 54 4.60 10.61 7.00
C LEU A 54 3.98 9.77 8.13
N ASN A 55 3.61 8.50 7.88
CA ASN A 55 3.10 7.58 8.92
C ASN A 55 4.15 7.22 9.98
N LEU A 56 5.44 7.34 9.65
CA LEU A 56 6.56 6.98 10.53
C LEU A 56 7.35 8.18 11.03
N GLU A 57 6.83 9.41 10.95
CA GLU A 57 7.47 10.60 11.53
C GLU A 57 7.85 10.36 13.00
N TRP A 58 6.98 9.72 13.78
CA TRP A 58 7.25 9.37 15.18
C TRP A 58 8.50 8.50 15.37
N LEU A 59 8.82 7.63 14.41
CA LEU A 59 9.99 6.74 14.44
C LEU A 59 11.22 7.45 13.87
N ARG A 60 11.05 8.15 12.75
CA ARG A 60 12.07 8.91 12.04
C ARG A 60 12.66 10.02 12.90
N ASP A 61 11.82 10.72 13.65
CA ASP A 61 12.19 11.83 14.53
C ASP A 61 12.44 11.40 15.98
N SER A 62 12.30 10.10 16.28
CA SER A 62 12.56 9.55 17.61
C SER A 62 14.02 9.72 18.05
N LYS A 63 14.28 9.64 19.36
CA LYS A 63 15.66 9.56 19.88
C LYS A 63 16.21 8.13 19.92
N LEU A 64 15.53 7.16 19.30
CA LEU A 64 15.96 5.75 19.31
C LEU A 64 17.26 5.59 18.51
N PRO A 65 18.23 4.80 19.02
CA PRO A 65 19.40 4.37 18.24
C PRO A 65 18.99 3.70 16.94
N MET A 66 19.75 3.94 15.86
CA MET A 66 19.46 3.40 14.53
C MET A 66 19.17 1.90 14.51
N PRO A 67 19.94 1.01 15.17
CA PRO A 67 19.64 -0.42 15.20
C PRO A 67 18.23 -0.75 15.73
N LEU A 68 17.73 0.03 16.71
CA LEU A 68 16.37 -0.14 17.22
C LEU A 68 15.32 0.32 16.22
N ARG A 69 15.57 1.38 15.46
CA ARG A 69 14.66 1.80 14.38
C ARG A 69 14.53 0.73 13.30
N TYR A 70 15.65 0.11 12.89
CA TYR A 70 15.63 -1.03 11.99
C TYR A 70 14.86 -2.23 12.57
N ALA A 71 15.03 -2.51 13.86
CA ALA A 71 14.29 -3.58 14.53
C ALA A 71 12.76 -3.31 14.55
N VAL A 72 12.36 -2.06 14.78
CA VAL A 72 10.94 -1.64 14.70
C VAL A 72 10.40 -1.83 13.28
N VAL A 73 11.14 -1.42 12.25
CA VAL A 73 10.73 -1.60 10.84
C VAL A 73 10.63 -3.09 10.48
N ALA A 74 11.56 -3.92 10.94
CA ALA A 74 11.51 -5.37 10.70
C ALA A 74 10.30 -6.02 11.40
N LEU A 75 10.01 -5.64 12.64
CA LEU A 75 8.83 -6.10 13.37
C LEU A 75 7.54 -5.65 12.66
N PHE A 76 7.49 -4.39 12.21
CA PHE A 76 6.39 -3.86 11.42
C PHE A 76 6.19 -4.70 10.16
N ALA A 77 7.22 -4.90 9.33
CA ALA A 77 7.12 -5.71 8.12
C ALA A 77 6.60 -7.14 8.37
N ALA A 78 6.96 -7.75 9.50
CA ALA A 78 6.51 -9.08 9.88
C ALA A 78 5.07 -9.15 10.41
N THR A 79 4.46 -8.01 10.76
CA THR A 79 3.17 -7.96 11.50
C THR A 79 2.21 -6.88 11.03
N TRP A 80 2.50 -6.18 9.95
CA TRP A 80 1.74 -5.01 9.50
C TRP A 80 0.29 -5.28 9.10
N LYS A 81 -0.09 -6.48 8.64
CA LYS A 81 -1.51 -6.77 8.34
C LYS A 81 -2.40 -6.62 9.58
N PRO A 82 -2.12 -7.31 10.71
CA PRO A 82 -2.86 -7.08 11.94
C PRO A 82 -2.53 -5.73 12.61
N LEU A 83 -1.27 -5.26 12.55
CA LEU A 83 -0.86 -4.06 13.29
C LEU A 83 -1.28 -2.73 12.64
N TYR A 84 -1.32 -2.69 11.31
CA TYR A 84 -1.54 -1.47 10.54
C TYR A 84 -2.79 -1.58 9.67
N TYR A 85 -2.85 -2.52 8.72
CA TYR A 85 -3.96 -2.49 7.75
C TYR A 85 -5.32 -2.81 8.37
N ALA A 86 -5.43 -3.83 9.22
CA ALA A 86 -6.70 -4.18 9.85
C ALA A 86 -7.31 -2.99 10.65
N PRO A 87 -6.55 -2.30 11.52
CA PRO A 87 -7.07 -1.11 12.20
C PRO A 87 -7.26 0.09 11.26
N ASN A 88 -6.32 0.36 10.34
CA ASN A 88 -6.37 1.55 9.48
C ASN A 88 -7.55 1.49 8.49
N THR A 89 -7.71 0.36 7.80
CA THR A 89 -8.79 0.17 6.81
C THR A 89 -10.16 0.27 7.46
N LEU A 90 -10.29 -0.27 8.67
CA LEU A 90 -11.52 -0.17 9.44
C LEU A 90 -11.77 1.28 9.92
N LYS A 91 -10.74 2.01 10.34
CA LYS A 91 -10.82 3.44 10.70
C LYS A 91 -11.35 4.25 9.51
N HIS A 92 -10.71 4.15 8.34
CA HIS A 92 -11.11 4.89 7.15
C HIS A 92 -12.52 4.51 6.66
N LEU A 93 -12.90 3.24 6.72
CA LEU A 93 -14.26 2.81 6.39
C LEU A 93 -15.30 3.43 7.35
N THR A 94 -15.00 3.46 8.64
CA THR A 94 -15.90 4.01 9.67
C THR A 94 -16.04 5.52 9.51
N SER A 95 -14.93 6.22 9.33
CA SER A 95 -14.88 7.66 9.05
C SER A 95 -15.71 8.02 7.81
N THR A 96 -15.54 7.26 6.72
CA THR A 96 -16.32 7.42 5.48
C THR A 96 -17.82 7.19 5.71
N LYS A 97 -18.20 6.15 6.46
CA LYS A 97 -19.63 5.86 6.76
C LYS A 97 -20.28 6.94 7.63
N ASN A 98 -19.50 7.56 8.50
CA ASN A 98 -19.98 8.60 9.41
C ASN A 98 -19.93 10.00 8.77
N ASN A 99 -19.56 10.12 7.49
CA ASN A 99 -19.35 11.38 6.77
C ASN A 99 -18.37 12.33 7.49
N VAL A 100 -17.39 11.77 8.21
CA VAL A 100 -16.34 12.56 8.83
C VAL A 100 -15.32 12.88 7.74
N LEU A 101 -15.39 14.10 7.20
CA LEU A 101 -14.46 14.59 6.20
C LEU A 101 -13.21 15.16 6.88
N GLY A 102 -12.03 14.72 6.45
CA GLY A 102 -10.76 15.34 6.85
C GLY A 102 -10.33 15.04 8.28
N GLU A 103 -10.44 13.79 8.75
CA GLU A 103 -9.74 13.39 9.98
C GLU A 103 -8.26 13.78 9.86
N GLU A 104 -7.76 14.49 10.87
CA GLU A 104 -6.33 14.77 11.00
C GLU A 104 -5.57 13.45 10.93
N ARG A 105 -4.42 13.50 10.27
CA ARG A 105 -3.49 12.39 10.17
C ARG A 105 -2.97 12.08 11.57
N ASP A 106 -3.71 11.25 12.32
CA ASP A 106 -3.24 10.76 13.60
C ASP A 106 -1.95 10.00 13.37
N SER A 107 -0.83 10.56 13.85
CA SER A 107 0.41 9.80 14.01
C SER A 107 0.04 8.48 14.70
N ALA A 108 0.47 7.35 14.13
CA ALA A 108 0.01 5.99 14.42
C ALA A 108 0.21 5.51 15.88
N THR A 109 0.51 6.40 16.82
CA THR A 109 1.35 6.10 17.98
C THR A 109 0.69 6.18 19.34
N LEU A 110 -0.56 6.65 19.47
CA LEU A 110 -1.25 6.63 20.77
C LEU A 110 -2.68 6.10 20.73
N THR A 111 -3.36 6.20 19.59
CA THR A 111 -4.72 5.66 19.39
C THR A 111 -4.71 4.15 19.10
N GLN A 112 -3.62 3.57 18.57
CA GLN A 112 -3.56 2.14 18.26
C GLN A 112 -3.43 1.23 19.49
N LEU A 113 -2.66 1.59 20.51
CA LEU A 113 -2.52 0.76 21.74
C LEU A 113 -3.87 0.54 22.43
N ALA A 114 -4.72 1.55 22.45
CA ALA A 114 -6.07 1.44 22.98
C ALA A 114 -6.95 0.47 22.16
N LEU A 115 -6.69 0.31 20.86
CA LEU A 115 -7.38 -0.64 19.99
C LEU A 115 -6.95 -2.10 20.24
N TRP A 116 -5.80 -2.33 20.89
CA TRP A 116 -5.34 -3.67 21.29
C TRP A 116 -6.00 -4.18 22.57
N ASN A 117 -6.79 -3.36 23.26
CA ASN A 117 -7.61 -3.81 24.37
C ASN A 117 -8.99 -4.25 23.84
N PRO A 118 -9.34 -5.56 23.85
CA PRO A 118 -10.63 -6.03 23.36
C PRO A 118 -11.83 -5.53 24.19
N LEU A 119 -11.58 -5.04 25.40
CA LEU A 119 -12.61 -4.45 26.26
C LEU A 119 -12.89 -2.98 25.94
N ASN A 120 -12.06 -2.34 25.12
CA ASN A 120 -12.29 -0.97 24.70
C ASN A 120 -13.47 -0.93 23.71
N PRO A 121 -14.55 -0.16 23.98
CA PRO A 121 -15.68 -0.03 23.05
C PRO A 121 -15.27 0.43 21.65
N ALA A 122 -14.24 1.29 21.54
CA ALA A 122 -13.70 1.75 20.27
C ALA A 122 -13.00 0.63 19.47
N ALA A 123 -12.54 -0.42 20.15
CA ALA A 123 -11.85 -1.57 19.55
C ALA A 123 -12.81 -2.72 19.19
N ARG A 124 -14.07 -2.65 19.62
CA ARG A 124 -15.03 -3.75 19.50
C ARG A 124 -15.16 -4.25 18.06
N ASP A 125 -15.26 -3.33 17.10
CA ASP A 125 -15.40 -3.69 15.68
C ASP A 125 -14.11 -4.31 15.13
N LEU A 126 -12.94 -3.79 15.51
CA LEU A 126 -11.66 -4.38 15.13
C LEU A 126 -11.54 -5.82 15.64
N TRP A 127 -11.82 -6.06 16.92
CA TRP A 127 -11.73 -7.42 17.47
C TRP A 127 -12.81 -8.35 16.91
N SER A 128 -14.07 -7.94 16.92
CA SER A 128 -15.18 -8.83 16.54
C SER A 128 -15.28 -9.07 15.04
N LYS A 129 -14.91 -8.10 14.19
CA LYS A 129 -15.05 -8.20 12.73
C LYS A 129 -13.74 -8.55 12.05
N CYS A 130 -12.58 -8.16 12.58
CA CYS A 130 -11.29 -8.34 11.93
C CYS A 130 -10.44 -9.42 12.63
N LEU A 131 -10.00 -9.16 13.87
CA LEU A 131 -8.98 -9.98 14.54
C LEU A 131 -9.49 -11.35 15.00
N LEU A 132 -10.55 -11.41 15.81
CA LEU A 132 -11.04 -12.68 16.38
C LEU A 132 -11.48 -13.69 15.32
N PRO A 133 -12.22 -13.32 14.26
CA PRO A 133 -12.62 -14.30 13.25
C PRO A 133 -11.42 -14.93 12.55
N TYR A 134 -10.41 -14.12 12.18
CA TYR A 134 -9.19 -14.62 11.55
C TYR A 134 -8.38 -15.49 12.52
N ILE A 135 -8.16 -14.99 13.75
CA ILE A 135 -7.43 -15.72 14.80
C ILE A 135 -8.08 -17.06 15.08
N PHE A 136 -9.39 -17.07 15.28
CA PHE A 136 -10.15 -18.27 15.58
C PHE A 136 -10.06 -19.28 14.43
N VAL A 137 -10.27 -18.87 13.19
CA VAL A 137 -10.18 -19.81 12.05
C VAL A 137 -8.76 -20.35 11.87
N LYS A 138 -7.76 -19.46 11.83
CA LYS A 138 -6.38 -19.83 11.47
C LYS A 138 -5.61 -20.50 12.60
N PHE A 139 -5.73 -20.00 13.83
CA PHE A 139 -4.88 -20.42 14.95
C PHE A 139 -5.62 -21.29 15.97
N VAL A 140 -6.93 -21.47 15.83
CA VAL A 140 -7.71 -22.36 16.70
C VAL A 140 -8.34 -23.48 15.90
N LEU A 141 -9.27 -23.17 15.00
CA LEU A 141 -10.06 -24.15 14.27
C LEU A 141 -9.21 -25.06 13.38
N ILE A 142 -8.31 -24.48 12.55
CA ILE A 142 -7.44 -25.26 11.66
C ILE A 142 -6.51 -26.18 12.46
N PRO A 143 -5.72 -25.71 13.46
CA PRO A 143 -4.90 -26.61 14.28
C PRO A 143 -5.72 -27.70 14.99
N LEU A 144 -6.87 -27.36 15.57
CA LEU A 144 -7.71 -28.33 16.28
C LEU A 144 -8.34 -29.38 15.35
N ALA A 145 -8.49 -29.10 14.05
CA ALA A 145 -8.93 -30.10 13.07
C ALA A 145 -7.95 -31.28 12.95
N PHE A 146 -6.69 -31.11 13.40
CA PHE A 146 -5.67 -32.16 13.42
C PHE A 146 -5.61 -32.93 14.74
N THR A 147 -6.56 -32.71 15.65
CA THR A 147 -6.67 -33.49 16.91
C THR A 147 -6.73 -35.02 16.71
N PRO A 148 -7.35 -35.58 15.64
CA PRO A 148 -7.30 -37.03 15.41
C PRO A 148 -5.89 -37.60 15.17
N LEU A 149 -4.93 -36.74 14.81
CA LEU A 149 -3.52 -37.11 14.61
C LEU A 149 -2.66 -36.90 15.88
N GLY A 150 -3.28 -36.49 17.00
CA GLY A 150 -2.64 -36.29 18.28
C GLY A 150 -2.12 -34.86 18.53
N PRO A 151 -1.71 -34.55 19.78
CA PRO A 151 -1.35 -33.19 20.20
C PRO A 151 -0.12 -32.62 19.47
N ILE A 152 0.83 -33.48 19.07
CA ILE A 152 2.02 -33.05 18.31
C ILE A 152 1.61 -32.48 16.94
N ALA A 153 0.64 -33.11 16.26
CA ALA A 153 0.15 -32.63 14.98
C ALA A 153 -0.52 -31.25 15.12
N VAL A 154 -1.34 -31.05 16.16
CA VAL A 154 -1.98 -29.76 16.46
C VAL A 154 -0.92 -28.66 16.66
N ILE A 155 0.11 -28.93 17.48
CA ILE A 155 1.18 -27.97 17.75
C ILE A 155 1.96 -27.64 16.46
N ASN A 156 2.30 -28.65 15.66
CA ASN A 156 3.03 -28.45 14.40
C ASN A 156 2.23 -27.60 13.41
N VAL A 157 0.92 -27.85 13.27
CA VAL A 157 0.05 -27.04 12.40
C VAL A 157 -0.04 -25.60 12.92
N TRP A 158 -0.13 -25.41 14.24
CA TRP A 158 -0.13 -24.08 14.84
C TRP A 158 1.17 -23.32 14.55
N ILE A 159 2.34 -23.95 14.77
CA ILE A 159 3.65 -23.35 14.49
C ILE A 159 3.79 -23.03 12.99
N ASN A 160 3.42 -23.96 12.12
CA ASN A 160 3.46 -23.74 10.67
C ASN A 160 2.57 -22.58 10.24
N THR A 161 1.38 -22.45 10.83
CA THR A 161 0.46 -21.32 10.55
C THR A 161 1.09 -20.00 10.99
N LEU A 162 1.70 -19.96 12.18
CA LEU A 162 2.39 -18.76 12.68
C LEU A 162 3.57 -18.35 11.79
N LEU A 163 4.41 -19.31 11.39
CA LEU A 163 5.54 -19.04 10.50
C LEU A 163 5.07 -18.60 9.10
N ALA A 164 4.04 -19.24 8.57
CA ALA A 164 3.42 -18.85 7.29
C ALA A 164 2.85 -17.43 7.36
N GLU A 165 2.25 -17.03 8.49
CA GLU A 165 1.76 -15.67 8.70
C GLU A 165 2.90 -14.64 8.64
N ILE A 166 4.01 -14.90 9.33
CA ILE A 166 5.19 -14.02 9.33
C ILE A 166 5.75 -13.89 7.90
N ILE A 167 5.92 -15.01 7.19
CA ILE A 167 6.44 -15.01 5.82
C ILE A 167 5.48 -14.27 4.88
N SER A 168 4.17 -14.49 5.01
CA SER A 168 3.14 -13.79 4.22
C SER A 168 3.16 -12.28 4.46
N ASN A 169 3.36 -11.84 5.70
CA ASN A 169 3.48 -10.41 6.02
C ASN A 169 4.74 -9.81 5.42
N LEU A 170 5.90 -10.47 5.58
CA LEU A 170 7.18 -10.02 4.99
C LEU A 170 7.12 -9.96 3.46
N HIS A 171 6.52 -10.98 2.83
CA HIS A 171 6.33 -11.04 1.38
C HIS A 171 5.41 -9.93 0.90
N ALA A 172 4.25 -9.75 1.52
CA ALA A 172 3.32 -8.68 1.18
C ALA A 172 3.98 -7.30 1.35
N PHE A 173 4.72 -7.09 2.45
CA PHE A 173 5.47 -5.85 2.69
C PHE A 173 6.47 -5.60 1.57
N LEU A 174 7.26 -6.61 1.19
CA LEU A 174 8.27 -6.54 0.14
C LEU A 174 7.69 -6.14 -1.23
N VAL A 175 6.48 -6.60 -1.55
CA VAL A 175 5.88 -6.38 -2.88
C VAL A 175 4.95 -5.18 -2.96
N ILE A 176 4.45 -4.64 -1.84
CA ILE A 176 3.52 -3.51 -1.83
C ILE A 176 4.23 -2.19 -1.55
N VAL A 177 4.93 -2.09 -0.41
CA VAL A 177 5.45 -0.81 0.09
C VAL A 177 6.57 -0.24 -0.80
N PRO A 178 7.56 -1.03 -1.26
CA PRO A 178 8.68 -0.48 -1.99
C PRO A 178 8.38 0.08 -3.38
N ASN A 179 7.15 -0.10 -3.86
CA ASN A 179 6.71 0.37 -5.16
C ASN A 179 6.27 1.85 -5.19
N HIS A 180 6.17 2.52 -4.04
CA HIS A 180 5.76 3.94 -3.97
C HIS A 180 6.56 4.71 -2.91
N VAL A 181 7.67 4.15 -2.42
CA VAL A 181 8.53 4.76 -1.40
C VAL A 181 9.99 4.74 -1.87
N GLY A 182 10.64 5.90 -1.79
CA GLY A 182 12.06 6.03 -2.11
C GLY A 182 12.47 7.48 -2.24
N ASN A 183 13.76 7.76 -2.05
CA ASN A 183 14.33 9.10 -2.19
C ASN A 183 14.35 9.64 -3.63
N ASP A 184 13.78 8.89 -4.56
CA ASP A 184 13.58 9.18 -5.97
C ASP A 184 12.10 9.13 -6.39
N ILE A 185 11.18 8.91 -5.44
CA ILE A 185 9.73 8.87 -5.67
C ILE A 185 9.09 10.14 -5.11
N LEU A 186 8.29 10.80 -5.94
CA LEU A 186 7.73 12.10 -5.58
C LEU A 186 6.55 12.00 -4.62
N LEU A 187 6.54 12.90 -3.64
CA LEU A 187 5.36 13.23 -2.85
C LEU A 187 4.80 14.58 -3.28
N PHE A 188 3.48 14.68 -3.30
CA PHE A 188 2.76 15.84 -3.81
C PHE A 188 2.13 16.62 -2.66
N GLU A 189 2.42 17.92 -2.59
CA GLU A 189 1.97 18.78 -1.48
C GLU A 189 0.52 19.27 -1.62
N ASP A 190 -0.06 19.12 -2.80
CA ASP A 190 -1.39 19.58 -3.17
C ASP A 190 -2.11 18.53 -4.03
N VAL A 191 -3.40 18.74 -4.31
CA VAL A 191 -4.19 17.87 -5.19
C VAL A 191 -3.84 18.11 -6.66
N ALA A 192 -3.96 17.07 -7.49
CA ALA A 192 -3.75 17.21 -8.93
C ALA A 192 -4.71 18.25 -9.55
N ASN A 193 -4.19 19.18 -10.36
CA ASN A 193 -5.01 20.26 -10.94
C ASN A 193 -5.99 19.77 -12.02
N ASN A 194 -5.62 18.69 -12.73
CA ASN A 194 -6.40 18.16 -13.83
C ASN A 194 -6.08 16.67 -14.07
N LYS A 195 -6.86 16.04 -14.95
CA LYS A 195 -6.72 14.62 -15.30
C LYS A 195 -5.35 14.24 -15.85
N SER A 196 -4.70 15.13 -16.62
CA SER A 196 -3.36 14.86 -17.17
C SER A 196 -2.30 14.84 -16.07
N GLU A 197 -2.37 15.79 -15.15
CA GLU A 197 -1.50 15.81 -13.97
C GLU A 197 -1.73 14.58 -13.09
N PHE A 198 -2.99 14.18 -12.87
CA PHE A 198 -3.32 12.97 -12.13
C PHE A 198 -2.59 11.73 -12.67
N PHE A 199 -2.64 11.48 -13.98
CA PHE A 199 -1.95 10.33 -14.56
C PHE A 199 -0.42 10.46 -14.52
N LEU A 200 0.12 11.67 -14.70
CA LEU A 200 1.56 11.88 -14.56
C LEU A 200 2.03 11.52 -13.15
N ARG A 201 1.27 11.93 -12.13
CA ARG A 201 1.55 11.60 -10.72
C ARG A 201 1.48 10.10 -10.44
N GLN A 202 0.54 9.37 -11.07
CA GLN A 202 0.51 7.90 -10.95
C GLN A 202 1.82 7.26 -11.45
N ILE A 203 2.42 7.79 -12.52
CA ILE A 203 3.69 7.28 -13.08
C ILE A 203 4.87 7.68 -12.19
N THR A 204 4.97 8.95 -11.81
CA THR A 204 6.15 9.46 -11.10
C THR A 204 6.11 9.25 -9.59
N GLY A 205 4.94 8.93 -9.04
CA GLY A 205 4.72 8.54 -7.64
C GLY A 205 4.82 7.03 -7.41
N SER A 206 5.12 6.24 -8.43
CA SER A 206 5.31 4.79 -8.32
C SER A 206 6.51 4.29 -9.12
N THR A 207 6.90 3.04 -8.90
CA THR A 207 7.97 2.35 -9.61
C THR A 207 7.57 0.91 -9.85
N ASN A 208 8.07 0.34 -10.94
CA ASN A 208 7.95 -1.07 -11.21
C ASN A 208 9.15 -1.86 -10.68
N PHE A 209 8.95 -3.17 -10.50
CA PHE A 209 10.04 -4.12 -10.26
C PHE A 209 10.43 -4.82 -11.57
N LYS A 210 11.15 -5.96 -11.47
CA LYS A 210 11.34 -6.84 -12.61
C LYS A 210 9.97 -7.33 -13.12
N THR A 211 9.70 -7.09 -14.39
CA THR A 211 8.44 -7.47 -15.05
C THR A 211 8.64 -8.61 -16.02
N GLY A 212 7.61 -9.43 -16.19
CA GLY A 212 7.52 -10.47 -17.19
C GLY A 212 7.83 -11.86 -16.66
N GLY A 213 7.19 -12.85 -17.27
CA GLY A 213 7.26 -14.25 -16.89
C GLY A 213 6.27 -14.57 -15.78
N ASP A 214 5.34 -15.49 -16.05
CA ASP A 214 4.20 -15.75 -15.17
C ASP A 214 4.61 -16.13 -13.74
N LEU A 215 5.72 -16.86 -13.56
CA LEU A 215 6.22 -17.18 -12.23
C LEU A 215 6.69 -15.94 -11.47
N ASN A 216 7.42 -15.04 -12.13
CA ASN A 216 7.89 -13.79 -11.50
C ASN A 216 6.70 -12.90 -11.14
N ASP A 217 5.76 -12.75 -12.07
CA ASP A 217 4.62 -11.87 -11.89
C ASP A 217 3.66 -12.41 -10.83
N MET A 218 3.44 -13.73 -10.80
CA MET A 218 2.68 -14.39 -9.73
C MET A 218 3.35 -14.23 -8.36
N LEU A 219 4.67 -14.37 -8.27
CA LEU A 219 5.40 -14.17 -7.02
C LEU A 219 5.37 -12.71 -6.53
N HIS A 220 5.14 -11.73 -7.41
CA HIS A 220 4.91 -10.34 -7.02
C HIS A 220 3.43 -9.99 -6.90
N GLY A 221 2.51 -10.95 -7.11
CA GLY A 221 1.08 -10.69 -7.14
C GLY A 221 0.68 -9.65 -8.22
N TRP A 222 1.45 -9.59 -9.32
CA TRP A 222 1.37 -8.58 -10.38
C TRP A 222 1.62 -7.13 -9.95
N LEU A 223 1.98 -6.89 -8.68
CA LEU A 223 2.37 -5.56 -8.18
C LEU A 223 3.77 -5.13 -8.63
N ASN A 224 4.51 -6.00 -9.32
CA ASN A 224 5.70 -5.58 -10.06
C ASN A 224 5.37 -4.64 -11.24
N TYR A 225 4.09 -4.49 -11.58
CA TYR A 225 3.53 -3.52 -12.53
C TYR A 225 2.78 -2.38 -11.82
N GLN A 226 3.35 -1.82 -10.76
CA GLN A 226 2.72 -0.77 -9.97
C GLN A 226 2.25 0.44 -10.80
N ILE A 227 3.06 0.90 -11.76
CA ILE A 227 2.73 2.04 -12.61
C ILE A 227 1.44 1.75 -13.38
N GLU A 228 1.33 0.61 -14.03
CA GLU A 228 0.12 0.21 -14.79
C GLU A 228 -1.08 -0.01 -13.86
N HIS A 229 -0.85 -0.59 -12.69
CA HIS A 229 -1.86 -0.79 -11.65
C HIS A 229 -2.44 0.55 -11.16
N HIS A 230 -1.62 1.59 -11.01
CA HIS A 230 -2.09 2.92 -10.62
C HIS A 230 -2.73 3.71 -11.76
N LEU A 231 -2.24 3.55 -12.98
CA LEU A 231 -2.88 4.14 -14.16
C LEU A 231 -4.29 3.58 -14.37
N TRP A 232 -4.48 2.27 -14.11
CA TRP A 232 -5.75 1.58 -14.35
C TRP A 232 -6.01 0.48 -13.29
N PRO A 233 -6.46 0.85 -12.08
CA PRO A 233 -6.65 -0.09 -10.97
C PRO A 233 -7.76 -1.13 -11.23
N ASP A 234 -8.71 -0.81 -12.10
CA ASP A 234 -9.82 -1.70 -12.44
C ASP A 234 -9.48 -2.71 -13.55
N LEU A 235 -8.27 -2.66 -14.13
CA LEU A 235 -7.85 -3.64 -15.14
C LEU A 235 -7.51 -4.98 -14.49
N PRO A 236 -7.83 -6.11 -15.15
CA PRO A 236 -7.37 -7.40 -14.69
C PRO A 236 -5.85 -7.50 -14.80
N MET A 237 -5.24 -8.16 -13.82
CA MET A 237 -3.77 -8.25 -13.67
C MET A 237 -3.05 -8.79 -14.92
N SER A 238 -3.72 -9.65 -15.70
CA SER A 238 -3.20 -10.17 -16.97
C SER A 238 -2.92 -9.09 -18.02
N GLU A 239 -3.57 -7.93 -17.94
CA GLU A 239 -3.41 -6.85 -18.92
C GLU A 239 -2.14 -6.02 -18.68
N TYR A 240 -1.58 -6.03 -17.47
CA TYR A 240 -0.42 -5.22 -17.12
C TYR A 240 0.81 -5.59 -17.98
N GLN A 241 1.04 -6.89 -18.19
CA GLN A 241 2.09 -7.39 -19.08
C GLN A 241 1.98 -6.80 -20.51
N ARG A 242 0.75 -6.68 -21.03
CA ARG A 242 0.47 -6.19 -22.39
C ARG A 242 0.62 -4.68 -22.50
N LEU A 243 0.25 -3.94 -21.45
CA LEU A 243 0.25 -2.48 -21.45
C LEU A 243 1.61 -1.88 -21.12
N GLN A 244 2.40 -2.55 -20.28
CA GLN A 244 3.65 -2.02 -19.77
C GLN A 244 4.64 -1.54 -20.87
N PRO A 245 4.89 -2.28 -21.97
CA PRO A 245 5.78 -1.79 -23.03
C PRO A 245 5.27 -0.52 -23.70
N GLN A 246 3.95 -0.36 -23.82
CA GLN A 246 3.32 0.82 -24.44
C GLN A 246 3.43 2.04 -23.52
N VAL A 247 3.20 1.86 -22.21
CA VAL A 247 3.36 2.92 -21.20
C VAL A 247 4.81 3.38 -21.16
N LYS A 248 5.76 2.43 -21.12
CA LYS A 248 7.20 2.73 -21.11
C LYS A 248 7.65 3.50 -22.36
N ALA A 249 7.22 3.08 -23.55
CA ALA A 249 7.51 3.78 -24.80
C ALA A 249 6.90 5.19 -24.85
N LEU A 250 5.70 5.37 -24.27
CA LEU A 250 5.07 6.68 -24.17
C LEU A 250 5.86 7.60 -23.23
N CYS A 251 6.31 7.08 -22.09
CA CYS A 251 7.13 7.84 -21.14
C CYS A 251 8.44 8.28 -21.79
N GLU A 252 9.12 7.38 -22.51
CA GLU A 252 10.34 7.68 -23.27
C GLU A 252 10.10 8.78 -24.31
N LYS A 253 9.03 8.67 -25.11
CA LYS A 253 8.67 9.67 -26.13
C LYS A 253 8.49 11.08 -25.56
N TYR A 254 7.96 11.20 -24.34
CA TYR A 254 7.67 12.48 -23.69
C TYR A 254 8.69 12.88 -22.61
N GLY A 255 9.79 12.14 -22.45
CA GLY A 255 10.82 12.42 -21.46
C GLY A 255 10.33 12.29 -20.00
N ILE A 256 9.31 11.46 -19.75
CA ILE A 256 8.79 11.18 -18.41
C ILE A 256 9.63 10.04 -17.81
N PRO A 257 10.18 10.18 -16.59
CA PRO A 257 10.87 9.08 -15.93
C PRO A 257 9.93 7.90 -15.69
N TYR A 258 10.26 6.76 -16.30
CA TYR A 258 9.62 5.48 -16.02
C TYR A 258 10.59 4.63 -15.22
N VAL A 259 10.35 4.49 -13.91
CA VAL A 259 11.33 3.84 -13.04
C VAL A 259 11.00 2.37 -12.85
N GLN A 260 12.01 1.54 -13.12
CA GLN A 260 11.91 0.09 -13.01
C GLN A 260 13.21 -0.45 -12.38
N GLU A 261 13.14 -1.02 -11.18
CA GLU A 261 14.32 -1.40 -10.40
C GLU A 261 14.19 -2.79 -9.76
N SER A 262 15.27 -3.29 -9.15
CA SER A 262 15.23 -4.50 -8.34
C SER A 262 14.38 -4.28 -7.08
N VAL A 263 13.51 -5.24 -6.75
CA VAL A 263 12.72 -5.23 -5.51
C VAL A 263 13.60 -5.07 -4.26
N TRP A 264 14.83 -5.60 -4.28
CA TRP A 264 15.77 -5.49 -3.17
C TRP A 264 16.36 -4.08 -3.02
N LEU A 265 16.62 -3.40 -4.14
CA LEU A 265 17.07 -2.01 -4.12
C LEU A 265 15.95 -1.10 -3.61
N ARG A 266 14.73 -1.36 -4.07
CA ARG A 266 13.53 -0.65 -3.61
C ARG A 266 13.25 -0.86 -2.13
N LEU A 267 13.37 -2.10 -1.64
CA LEU A 267 13.29 -2.40 -0.21
C LEU A 267 14.31 -1.58 0.58
N LYS A 268 15.56 -1.52 0.13
CA LYS A 268 16.60 -0.73 0.79
C LYS A 268 16.24 0.75 0.86
N LYS A 269 15.85 1.36 -0.27
CA LYS A 269 15.40 2.77 -0.33
C LYS A 269 14.21 3.02 0.60
N THR A 270 13.27 2.08 0.64
CA THR A 270 12.08 2.14 1.51
C THR A 270 12.48 2.12 2.97
N VAL A 271 13.32 1.17 3.38
CA VAL A 271 13.80 1.06 4.77
C VAL A 271 14.59 2.31 5.14
N ASP A 272 15.48 2.81 4.27
CA ASP A 272 16.22 4.06 4.47
C ASP A 272 15.27 5.24 4.76
N VAL A 273 14.15 5.35 4.03
CA VAL A 273 13.09 6.31 4.33
C VAL A 273 12.44 5.98 5.69
N MET A 274 11.96 4.77 5.92
CA MET A 274 11.26 4.42 7.17
C MET A 274 12.06 4.71 8.45
N VAL A 275 13.38 4.52 8.43
CA VAL A 275 14.24 4.76 9.60
C VAL A 275 14.75 6.20 9.73
N GLY A 276 14.49 7.06 8.73
CA GLY A 276 14.92 8.46 8.70
C GLY A 276 16.34 8.68 8.16
N ASN A 277 16.91 7.71 7.45
CA ASN A 277 18.20 7.85 6.77
C ASN A 277 18.07 8.56 5.41
N SER A 278 16.85 8.65 4.87
CA SER A 278 16.53 9.39 3.67
C SER A 278 15.10 9.95 3.71
N SER A 279 14.76 10.79 2.74
CA SER A 279 13.42 11.36 2.59
C SER A 279 13.03 11.39 1.12
N MET A 280 11.74 11.31 0.88
CA MET A 280 11.13 11.40 -0.44
C MET A 280 11.09 12.87 -0.89
N PRO A 281 11.44 13.16 -2.16
CA PRO A 281 11.37 14.50 -2.72
C PRO A 281 9.93 15.02 -2.75
N ARG A 282 9.74 16.31 -2.43
CA ARG A 282 8.43 16.98 -2.45
C ARG A 282 8.26 17.80 -3.74
N GLN A 283 7.09 17.72 -4.33
CA GLN A 283 6.72 18.49 -5.52
C GLN A 283 5.34 19.14 -5.34
N LYS A 284 5.25 20.44 -5.67
CA LYS A 284 3.97 21.14 -5.82
C LYS A 284 3.38 20.88 -7.20
N SER A 285 2.07 21.04 -7.33
CA SER A 285 1.40 20.88 -8.62
C SER A 285 1.97 21.81 -9.69
N VAL A 286 1.98 21.31 -10.93
CA VAL A 286 2.47 22.08 -12.08
C VAL A 286 1.37 23.08 -12.52
N SER A 287 1.34 24.20 -11.78
CA SER A 287 0.74 25.50 -12.09
C SER A 287 -0.65 25.86 -11.52
N LYS A 288 -0.68 26.99 -10.80
CA LYS A 288 -1.40 28.17 -11.29
C LYS A 288 -0.40 29.04 -12.08
N ASN A 289 -0.55 29.11 -13.40
CA ASN A 289 0.17 29.97 -14.36
C ASN A 289 1.72 29.88 -14.44
N GLN A 290 2.22 28.97 -15.28
CA GLN A 290 3.52 29.13 -15.95
C GLN A 290 3.41 29.11 -17.49
N ARG A 291 2.27 29.57 -18.04
CA ARG A 291 2.12 29.85 -19.48
C ARG A 291 2.41 31.31 -19.88
N GLY A 292 3.19 32.04 -19.09
CA GLY A 292 3.42 33.47 -19.33
C GLY A 292 4.71 34.01 -18.76
N SER A 293 5.88 33.45 -19.12
CA SER A 293 7.15 34.20 -18.94
C SER A 293 8.28 33.84 -19.90
N ASN A 294 8.02 33.19 -21.04
CA ASN A 294 8.99 33.19 -22.14
C ASN A 294 8.65 34.32 -23.11
N LYS A 295 8.85 35.57 -22.68
CA LYS A 295 9.21 36.63 -23.62
C LYS A 295 10.72 36.58 -23.75
N SER A 296 11.18 36.03 -24.86
CA SER A 296 12.54 36.16 -25.35
C SER A 296 12.92 37.63 -25.45
N THR A 297 13.77 38.11 -24.55
CA THR A 297 14.63 39.26 -24.82
C THR A 297 15.71 38.78 -25.78
N VAL A 298 15.44 38.89 -27.09
CA VAL A 298 16.50 38.91 -28.09
C VAL A 298 17.09 40.30 -28.05
N ASP A 299 18.29 40.39 -27.49
CA ASP A 299 19.16 41.56 -27.57
C ASP A 299 19.49 41.82 -29.04
N SER A 300 19.01 42.94 -29.56
CA SER A 300 19.40 43.44 -30.88
C SER A 300 20.31 44.66 -30.69
N LYS A 301 21.53 44.42 -30.22
CA LYS A 301 22.66 45.34 -30.33
C LYS A 301 23.95 44.54 -30.42
N GLU A 302 24.36 44.26 -31.66
CA GLU A 302 25.76 44.22 -32.13
C GLU A 302 25.78 43.46 -33.46
N ILE A 303 25.60 44.18 -34.58
CA ILE A 303 26.39 43.94 -35.80
C ILE A 303 26.59 45.32 -36.44
N ALA A 304 27.87 45.66 -36.63
CA ALA A 304 28.37 46.81 -37.35
C ALA A 304 28.14 46.72 -38.86
#